data_AF-A0A5K1FRW0-F1
#
_entry.id   AF-A0A5K1FRW0-F1
#
_cell.length_a   1.000
_cell.length_b   1.000
_cell.length_c   1.000
_cell.angle_alpha   90.00
_cell.angle_beta   90.00
_cell.angle_gamma   90.00
#
_symmetry.space_group_name_H-M   'P 1'
#
loop_
_entity.id
_entity.type
_entity.pdbx_description
1 polymer ?
#
loop_
_entity_poly.entity_id
_entity_poly.type
_entity_poly.pdbx_seq_one_letter_code
_entity_poly.pdbx_strand_id
1 'polypeptide(L)' 'VLEGKQYRLQHPWVGIVNRSQQDINKNVDMMAARRREREYFMSSPDYGHLVDQMGSEYLAKLLSK' A
#
# COMPACT_ATOMS: atom_id res chain seq x y z
N VAL A 1 7.94 2.78 11.66
CA VAL A 1 7.18 4.02 11.35
C VAL A 1 5.73 3.74 11.03
N LEU A 2 5.42 2.80 10.13
CA LEU A 2 4.05 2.50 9.68
C LEU A 2 3.06 2.14 10.81
N GLU A 3 3.54 1.52 11.90
CA GLU A 3 2.72 1.25 13.10
C GLU A 3 2.41 2.50 13.95
N GLY A 4 2.91 3.68 13.59
CA GLY A 4 2.70 4.93 14.34
C GLY A 4 3.41 4.99 15.71
N LYS A 5 4.21 3.97 16.08
CA LYS A 5 4.90 3.91 17.39
C LYS A 5 6.05 4.90 17.53
N GLN A 6 6.76 5.21 16.44
CA GLN A 6 7.92 6.13 16.44
C GLN A 6 7.49 7.59 16.29
N TYR A 7 6.57 7.88 15.36
CA TYR A 7 6.02 9.22 15.13
C TYR A 7 4.50 9.11 14.98
N ARG A 8 3.78 9.70 15.94
CA ARG A 8 2.32 9.75 15.95
C ARG A 8 1.84 10.93 15.11
N LEU A 9 0.94 10.67 14.18
CA LEU A 9 0.31 11.65 13.32
C LEU A 9 -1.20 11.71 13.61
N GLN A 10 -1.85 12.82 13.25
CA GLN A 10 -3.32 12.93 13.32
C GLN A 10 -4.01 11.97 12.33
N HIS A 11 -3.40 11.78 11.16
CA HIS A 11 -3.81 10.79 10.17
C HIS A 11 -2.80 9.64 10.15
N PRO A 12 -3.24 8.38 9.96
CA PRO A 12 -2.35 7.24 10.00
C PRO A 12 -1.34 7.27 8.85
N TRP A 13 -0.20 6.60 9.05
CA TRP A 13 0.70 6.28 7.96
C TRP A 13 0.03 5.27 7.02
N VAL A 14 0.17 5.46 5.71
CA VAL A 14 -0.31 4.51 4.70
C VAL A 14 0.85 4.18 3.75
N GLY A 15 1.27 2.92 3.78
CA GLY A 15 2.27 2.37 2.86
C GLY A 15 1.62 2.02 1.52
N ILE A 16 2.33 2.33 0.42
CA ILE A 16 1.87 2.07 -0.95
C ILE A 16 3.00 1.41 -1.73
N VAL A 17 2.65 0.47 -2.61
CA VAL A 17 3.58 -0.18 -3.54
C VAL A 17 3.17 0.17 -4.96
N ASN A 18 4.04 0.92 -5.63
CA ASN A 18 3.80 1.38 -7.00
C ASN A 18 4.40 0.43 -8.05
N ARG A 19 4.03 0.65 -9.31
CA ARG A 19 4.67 0.00 -10.46
C ARG A 19 6.15 0.37 -10.52
N SER A 20 6.99 -0.62 -10.74
CA SER A 20 8.42 -0.39 -11.03
C SER A 20 8.61 0.24 -12.42
N GLN A 21 9.82 0.74 -12.70
CA GLN A 21 10.15 1.22 -14.04
C GLN A 21 9.95 0.14 -15.12
N GLN A 22 10.27 -1.11 -14.80
CA GLN A 22 10.06 -2.24 -15.71
C GLN A 22 8.57 -2.48 -15.97
N ASP A 23 7.74 -2.40 -14.94
CA ASP A 23 6.28 -2.55 -15.07
C ASP A 23 5.67 -1.44 -15.92
N ILE A 24 6.17 -0.20 -15.79
CA ILE A 24 5.75 0.92 -16.62
C ILE A 24 6.14 0.66 -18.08
N ASN A 25 7.39 0.27 -18.34
CA ASN A 25 7.87 -0.02 -19.70
C ASN A 25 7.11 -1.18 -20.36
N LYS A 26 6.60 -2.13 -19.56
CA LYS A 26 5.77 -3.26 -20.01
C LYS A 26 4.28 -2.94 -20.07
N ASN A 27 3.87 -1.70 -19.79
CA ASN A 27 2.47 -1.28 -19.70
C ASN A 27 1.63 -2.19 -18.79
N VAL A 28 2.19 -2.59 -17.63
CA VAL A 28 1.46 -3.42 -16.68
C VAL A 28 0.21 -2.67 -16.22
N ASP A 29 -0.92 -3.36 -16.35
CA ASP A 29 -2.24 -2.87 -16.00
C ASP A 29 -2.34 -2.44 -14.53
N MET A 30 -3.13 -1.39 -14.27
CA MET A 30 -3.30 -0.84 -12.94
C MET A 30 -4.04 -1.78 -11.98
N MET A 31 -4.98 -2.60 -12.47
CA MET A 31 -5.64 -3.59 -11.62
C MET A 31 -4.67 -4.70 -11.25
N ALA A 32 -3.81 -5.12 -12.17
CA ALA A 32 -2.73 -6.05 -11.85
C ALA A 32 -1.72 -5.47 -10.85
N ALA A 33 -1.40 -4.17 -10.95
CA ALA A 33 -0.55 -3.49 -9.97
C ALA A 33 -1.18 -3.45 -8.57
N ARG A 34 -2.48 -3.12 -8.46
CA ARG A 34 -3.21 -3.11 -7.19
C ARG A 34 -3.30 -4.50 -6.54
N ARG A 35 -3.53 -5.55 -7.34
CA ARG A 35 -3.51 -6.94 -6.82
C ARG A 35 -2.14 -7.29 -6.24
N ARG A 36 -1.05 -6.99 -6.96
CA ARG A 36 0.32 -7.21 -6.48
C ARG A 36 0.64 -6.39 -5.24
N GLU A 37 0.15 -5.16 -5.14
CA GLU A 37 0.26 -4.35 -3.91
C GLU A 37 -0.41 -5.05 -2.72
N ARG A 38 -1.63 -5.55 -2.90
CA ARG A 38 -2.35 -6.28 -1.85
C ARG A 38 -1.61 -7.58 -1.46
N GLU A 39 -1.16 -8.35 -2.44
CA GLU A 39 -0.37 -9.57 -2.21
C GLU A 39 0.93 -9.29 -1.46
N TYR A 40 1.62 -8.19 -1.78
CA TYR A 40 2.82 -7.77 -1.06
C TYR A 40 2.53 -7.57 0.42
N PHE A 41 1.51 -6.78 0.75
CA PHE A 41 1.17 -6.55 2.16
C PHE A 41 0.68 -7.81 2.85
N MET A 42 -0.12 -8.66 2.19
CA MET A 42 -0.60 -9.93 2.76
C MET A 42 0.52 -10.94 3.04
N SER A 43 1.50 -11.04 2.14
CA SER A 43 2.57 -12.04 2.22
C SER A 43 3.79 -11.56 3.02
N SER A 44 3.86 -10.26 3.35
CA SER A 44 4.98 -9.69 4.07
C SER A 44 5.00 -10.13 5.54
N PRO A 45 6.11 -10.71 6.04
CA PRO A 45 6.24 -11.08 7.44
C PRO A 45 6.08 -9.88 8.41
N ASP A 46 6.58 -8.71 8.00
CA ASP A 46 6.63 -7.51 8.84
C ASP A 46 5.38 -6.62 8.70
N TYR A 47 4.58 -6.81 7.64
CA TYR A 47 3.44 -5.94 7.31
C TYR A 47 2.12 -6.67 7.11
N GLY A 48 2.11 -8.00 7.19
CA GLY A 48 0.91 -8.84 7.05
C GLY A 48 -0.25 -8.40 7.95
N HIS A 49 0.05 -8.05 9.20
CA HIS A 49 -0.93 -7.57 10.17
C HIS A 49 -1.48 -6.18 9.88
N LEU A 50 -0.88 -5.44 8.95
CA LEU A 50 -1.30 -4.08 8.56
C LEU A 50 -2.07 -4.04 7.25
N VAL A 51 -2.29 -5.18 6.57
CA VAL A 51 -2.83 -5.23 5.20
C VAL A 51 -4.11 -4.39 5.01
N ASP A 52 -5.02 -4.38 5.98
CA ASP A 52 -6.30 -3.67 5.87
C ASP A 52 -6.17 -2.14 6.05
N GLN A 53 -5.01 -1.66 6.47
CA GLN A 53 -4.70 -0.24 6.69
C GLN A 53 -3.66 0.31 5.68
N MET A 54 -3.31 -0.49 4.68
CA MET A 54 -2.27 -0.18 3.70
C MET A 54 -2.82 -0.21 2.27
N GLY A 55 -2.02 0.28 1.33
CA GLY A 55 -2.30 0.24 -0.09
C GLY A 55 -3.08 1.44 -0.61
N SER A 56 -3.00 1.61 -1.93
CA SER A 56 -3.59 2.71 -2.68
C SER A 56 -5.11 2.78 -2.56
N GLU A 57 -5.80 1.64 -2.45
CA GLU A 57 -7.25 1.57 -2.27
C GLU A 57 -7.69 2.08 -0.89
N TYR A 58 -6.97 1.69 0.17
CA TYR A 58 -7.22 2.20 1.52
C TYR A 58 -6.97 3.71 1.57
N LEU A 59 -5.88 4.19 0.97
CA LEU A 59 -5.58 5.62 0.89
C LEU A 59 -6.70 6.39 0.17
N ALA A 60 -7.17 5.91 -0.97
CA ALA A 60 -8.24 6.55 -1.71
C ALA A 60 -9.52 6.67 -0.88
N LYS A 61 -9.90 5.62 -0.14
CA LYS A 61 -11.04 5.64 0.78
C LYS A 61 -10.83 6.63 1.93
N LEU A 62 -9.63 6.69 2.48
CA LEU A 62 -9.29 7.59 3.58
C LEU A 62 -9.38 9.06 3.16
N LEU A 63 -8.95 9.39 1.94
CA LEU A 63 -8.94 10.76 1.39
C LEU A 63 -10.27 11.19 0.76
N SER A 64 -11.18 10.26 0.48
CA SER A 64 -12.49 10.55 -0.09
C SER A 64 -13.57 10.84 0.97
N LYS A 65 -13.17 10.93 2.24
CA LYS A 65 -14.01 11.41 3.34
C LYS A 65 -13.90 12.92 3.47
#